data_AF-A0A429W7S6-F1
#
_entry.id   AF-A0A429W7S6-F1
#
_cell.length_a   1.000
_cell.length_b   1.000
_cell.length_c   1.000
_cell.angle_alpha   90.00
_cell.angle_beta   90.00
_cell.angle_gamma   90.00
#
_symmetry.space_group_name_H-M   'P 1'
#
loop_
_entity.id
_entity.type
_entity.pdbx_description
1 polymer ?
#
loop_
_entity_poly.entity_id
_entity_poly.type
_entity_poly.pdbx_seq_one_letter_code
_entity_poly.pdbx_strand_id
1 'polypeptide(L)' 'MKLRLALIVLVLANVGYWLWARGDLAGFGLMPAGITEREPQRLSRQVHPEWLQIRKDGKTGNGNTTAAP' A
#
# COMPACT_ATOMS: atom_id res chain seq x y z
N MET A 1 33.70 20.96 12.05
CA MET A 1 33.18 21.43 10.75
C MET A 1 32.81 20.30 9.79
N LYS A 2 33.62 19.25 9.62
CA LYS A 2 33.35 18.09 8.73
C LYS A 2 31.94 17.47 8.90
N LEU A 3 31.48 17.31 10.15
CA LEU A 3 30.16 16.73 10.45
C LEU A 3 28.99 17.60 9.94
N ARG A 4 29.12 18.92 10.01
CA ARG A 4 28.08 19.84 9.50
C ARG A 4 27.98 19.74 7.98
N LEU A 5 29.11 19.66 7.30
CA LEU A 5 29.14 19.45 5.85
C LEU A 5 28.50 18.10 5.48
N ALA A 6 28.87 17.03 6.18
CA ALA A 6 28.26 15.70 5.98
C ALA A 6 26.75 15.72 6.21
N LEU A 7 26.29 16.42 7.25
CA LEU A 7 24.85 16.59 7.53
C LEU A 7 24.14 17.34 6.40
N ILE A 8 24.73 18.44 5.90
CA ILE A 8 24.17 19.20 4.78
C ILE A 8 24.07 18.34 3.52
N VAL A 9 25.14 17.60 3.19
CA VAL A 9 25.15 16.68 2.04
C VAL A 9 24.08 15.60 2.20
N LEU A 10 23.96 15.02 3.39
CA LEU A 10 22.95 14.01 3.68
C LEU A 10 21.53 14.54 3.51
N VAL A 11 21.26 15.77 4.00
CA VAL A 11 19.94 16.41 3.84
C VAL A 11 19.64 16.68 2.36
N LEU A 12 20.61 17.23 1.61
CA LEU A 12 20.45 17.46 0.17
C LEU A 12 20.18 16.17 -0.60
N ALA A 13 20.90 15.10 -0.28
CA ALA A 13 20.68 13.79 -0.89
C ALA A 13 19.28 13.27 -0.61
N ASN A 14 18.78 13.40 0.63
CA ASN A 14 17.44 12.96 1.00
C ASN A 14 16.35 13.76 0.28
N VAL A 15 16.49 15.09 0.21
CA VAL A 15 15.51 15.95 -0.48
C VAL A 15 15.52 15.65 -1.98
N GLY A 16 16.70 15.49 -2.59
CA GLY A 16 16.82 15.10 -3.99
C GLY A 16 16.18 13.75 -4.27
N TYR A 17 16.44 12.75 -3.41
CA TYR A 17 15.84 11.43 -3.50
C TYR A 17 14.31 11.48 -3.37
N TRP A 18 13.78 12.28 -2.45
CA TRP A 18 12.33 12.44 -2.27
C TRP A 18 11.64 13.04 -3.50
N LEU A 19 12.25 14.07 -4.10
CA LEU A 19 11.77 14.70 -5.34
C LEU A 19 11.80 13.71 -6.51
N TRP A 20 12.87 12.93 -6.61
CA TRP A 20 13.04 11.87 -7.60
C TRP A 20 12.01 10.75 -7.46
N ALA A 21 11.80 10.24 -6.24
CA ALA A 21 10.88 9.15 -5.94
C ALA A 21 9.39 9.52 -6.14
N ARG A 22 9.05 10.81 -6.10
CA ARG A 22 7.71 11.32 -6.41
C ARG A 22 7.44 11.40 -7.92
N GLY A 23 8.48 11.40 -8.74
CA GLY A 23 8.37 11.61 -10.18
C GLY A 23 8.37 13.08 -10.59
N ASP A 24 8.67 14.03 -9.69
CA ASP A 24 8.77 15.45 -10.04
C ASP A 24 9.91 15.72 -11.05
N LEU A 25 10.87 14.79 -11.15
CA LEU A 25 11.95 14.80 -12.14
C LEU A 25 11.62 14.05 -13.44
N ALA A 26 10.35 13.67 -13.66
CA ALA A 26 9.93 12.93 -14.84
C ALA A 26 10.24 13.64 -16.17
N GLY A 27 10.07 14.96 -16.21
CA GLY A 27 10.36 15.78 -17.40
C GLY A 27 11.84 15.80 -17.80
N PHE A 28 12.73 15.41 -16.89
CA PHE A 28 14.17 15.29 -17.16
C PHE A 28 14.60 13.86 -17.55
N GLY A 29 13.66 12.93 -17.74
CA GLY A 29 13.96 11.53 -18.05
C GLY A 29 14.61 10.76 -16.90
N LEU A 30 14.67 11.35 -15.70
CA LEU A 30 15.26 10.74 -14.52
C LEU A 30 14.27 9.83 -13.79
N MET A 31 13.05 9.62 -14.29
CA MET A 31 12.04 8.85 -13.56
C MET A 31 12.45 7.36 -13.44
N PRO A 32 12.37 6.76 -12.25
CA PRO A 32 12.53 5.31 -12.12
C PRO A 32 11.41 4.59 -12.87
N ALA A 33 11.77 3.60 -13.70
CA ALA A 33 10.82 2.82 -14.50
C ALA A 33 9.69 2.20 -13.66
N GLY A 34 9.94 1.91 -12.38
CA GLY A 34 8.96 1.35 -11.44
C GLY A 34 7.91 2.31 -10.86
N ILE A 35 7.98 3.63 -11.10
CA ILE A 35 6.89 4.55 -10.67
C ILE A 35 5.62 4.31 -11.51
N THR A 36 5.80 4.05 -12.80
CA THR A 36 4.71 3.69 -13.72
C THR A 36 4.28 2.23 -13.50
N GLU A 37 5.25 1.35 -13.24
CA GLU A 37 5.03 -0.07 -12.96
C GLU A 37 4.68 -0.33 -11.48
N ARG A 38 3.69 0.39 -10.94
CA ARG A 38 2.91 -0.22 -9.85
C ARG A 38 2.11 -1.31 -10.54
N GLU A 39 2.39 -2.57 -10.26
CA GLU A 39 1.61 -3.70 -10.78
C GLU A 39 0.52 -4.13 -9.76
N PRO A 40 -0.51 -3.30 -9.40
CA PRO A 40 -1.61 -3.78 -8.58
C PRO A 40 -2.41 -4.88 -9.32
N GLN A 41 -2.29 -4.95 -10.65
CA GLN A 41 -2.82 -6.05 -11.47
C GLN A 41 -2.29 -7.44 -11.06
N ARG A 42 -1.14 -7.54 -10.38
CA ARG A 42 -0.67 -8.84 -9.85
C ARG A 42 -1.39 -9.21 -8.56
N LEU A 43 -1.76 -8.24 -7.71
CA LEU A 43 -2.58 -8.52 -6.53
C LEU A 43 -3.98 -9.01 -6.92
N SER A 44 -4.60 -8.45 -7.96
CA SER A 44 -5.93 -8.90 -8.42
C SER A 44 -5.93 -10.29 -9.07
N ARG A 45 -4.78 -10.78 -9.52
CA ARG A 45 -4.61 -12.19 -9.96
C ARG A 45 -4.24 -13.14 -8.83
N GLN A 46 -3.61 -12.64 -7.77
CA GLN A 46 -3.12 -13.48 -6.66
C GLN A 46 -4.15 -13.61 -5.54
N VAL A 47 -5.02 -12.63 -5.37
CA VAL A 47 -6.11 -12.65 -4.39
C VAL A 47 -7.41 -12.93 -5.13
N HIS A 48 -8.07 -14.03 -4.81
CA HIS A 48 -9.43 -14.39 -5.26
C HIS A 48 -10.45 -13.90 -4.21
N PRO A 49 -10.83 -12.61 -4.21
CA PRO A 49 -11.78 -12.08 -3.22
C PRO A 49 -13.12 -12.83 -3.25
N GLU A 50 -13.48 -13.45 -4.36
CA GLU A 50 -14.68 -14.27 -4.51
C GLU A 50 -14.69 -15.53 -3.62
N TRP A 51 -13.54 -15.97 -3.10
CA TRP A 51 -13.47 -17.10 -2.17
C TRP A 51 -13.62 -16.69 -0.70
N LEU A 52 -13.61 -15.39 -0.40
CA LEU A 52 -13.71 -14.90 0.97
C LEU A 52 -15.18 -14.85 1.43
N GLN A 53 -15.57 -15.77 2.31
CA GLN A 53 -16.88 -15.74 2.96
C GLN A 53 -16.79 -15.09 4.34
N ILE A 54 -17.42 -13.92 4.50
CA ILE A 54 -17.52 -13.22 5.79
C ILE A 54 -18.58 -13.94 6.63
N ARG A 55 -18.14 -14.78 7.58
CA ARG A 55 -19.06 -15.36 8.56
C ARG A 55 -19.36 -14.34 9.64
N LYS A 56 -20.64 -14.02 9.81
CA LYS A 56 -21.13 -13.31 11.00
C LYS A 56 -20.84 -14.21 12.19
N ASP A 57 -20.08 -13.70 13.14
CA ASP A 57 -19.81 -14.33 14.41
C ASP A 57 -21.12 -14.75 15.07
N GLY A 58 -21.23 -16.06 15.36
CA GLY A 58 -22.45 -16.75 15.73
C GLY A 58 -22.95 -16.42 17.13
N LYS A 59 -23.33 -15.17 17.37
CA LYS A 59 -24.05 -14.75 18.57
C LYS A 59 -25.27 -13.90 18.23
N THR A 60 -26.24 -14.55 17.58
CA THR A 60 -27.66 -14.25 17.81
C THR A 60 -28.39 -15.57 17.83
N GLY A 61 -28.41 -16.20 19.02
CA GLY A 61 -29.33 -17.27 19.31
C GLY A 61 -30.75 -16.71 19.30
N ASN A 62 -31.66 -17.36 18.58
CA ASN A 62 -33.08 -17.13 18.73
C ASN A 62 -33.83 -18.46 18.59
N GLY A 63 -34.12 -19.06 19.76
CA GLY A 63 -35.47 -19.50 20.12
C GLY A 63 -36.10 -20.60 19.29
N ASN A 64 -35.61 -21.82 19.46
CA ASN A 64 -36.42 -23.01 19.32
C ASN A 64 -37.44 -23.09 20.48
N THR A 65 -38.64 -22.52 20.34
CA THR A 65 -39.76 -22.83 21.25
C THR A 65 -41.10 -22.76 20.51
N THR A 66 -41.63 -23.97 20.27
CA THR A 66 -43.04 -24.38 20.35
C THR A 66 -44.05 -23.76 19.38
N ALA A 67 -44.48 -24.59 18.42
CA ALA A 67 -45.89 -24.80 18.10
C ALA A 67 -46.06 -26.18 17.42
N ALA A 68 -46.54 -27.17 18.18
CA ALA A 68 -47.10 -28.41 17.64
C ALA A 68 -48.64 -28.25 17.56
N PRO A 69 -49.32 -28.82 16.55
CA PRO A 69 -50.78 -28.85 16.47
C PRO A 69 -51.41 -29.80 17.48
#